data_AF-A0A8B6FQY9-F1
#
_entry.id   AF-A0A8B6FQY9-F1
#
_cell.length_a   1.000
_cell.length_b   1.000
_cell.length_c   1.000
_cell.angle_alpha   90.00
_cell.angle_beta   90.00
_cell.angle_gamma   90.00
#
_symmetry.space_group_name_H-M   'P 1'
#
loop_
_entity.id
_entity.type
_entity.pdbx_description
1 polymer ?
#
loop_
_entity_poly.entity_id
_entity_poly.type
_entity_poly.pdbx_seq_one_letter_code
_entity_poly.pdbx_strand_id
1 'polypeptide(L)'
;MVMNICTVSTEDWKLVFKVATGGAGSFYDLYMGTGTLNMDNSAAQSLITPIKQHFKSDFINHWDALQIDQVRVSVYKNGTERAFFLFNGVGSSKTNWFSQSRLLNTSYTDLGQSTTTNYFSINGHRKNLGNLQTQFFRRFFINANYGGCCCDKGWLFVSDIYSYGDCDWEHLYLPQKPFIIFSPQSTRSQYSNVDSYECPVVQSSPVQLNENTYCYLPQNSGSVPETTTKIAVEQTTMAESVLQDKVAKLKQELTVTPKSTKKYLRSIVSAPDERYSSRALGVLGGVIISVVVSFFVFLDIIGCLSRDTQ
;
A
#
# COMPACT_ATOMS: atom_id res chain seq x y z
N MET A 1 -6.30 -2.59 15.32
CA MET A 1 -7.48 -2.16 14.55
C MET A 1 -7.40 -2.82 13.18
N VAL A 2 -8.53 -3.08 12.52
CA VAL A 2 -8.57 -3.58 11.14
C VAL A 2 -9.64 -2.85 10.33
N MET A 3 -9.40 -2.68 9.04
CA MET A 3 -10.38 -2.19 8.05
C MET A 3 -10.61 -3.28 7.01
N ASN A 4 -11.85 -3.72 6.88
CA ASN A 4 -12.26 -4.77 5.97
C ASN A 4 -13.03 -4.17 4.79
N ILE A 5 -12.86 -4.74 3.60
CA ILE A 5 -13.61 -4.43 2.39
C ILE A 5 -14.29 -5.71 1.94
N CYS A 6 -15.61 -5.69 1.90
CA CYS A 6 -16.43 -6.79 1.43
C CYS A 6 -17.23 -6.38 0.18
N THR A 7 -17.46 -7.32 -0.73
CA THR A 7 -18.34 -7.14 -1.89
C THR A 7 -19.49 -8.13 -1.84
N VAL A 8 -20.61 -7.81 -2.49
CA VAL A 8 -21.76 -8.71 -2.68
C VAL A 8 -22.19 -8.70 -4.15
N SER A 9 -22.52 -9.87 -4.68
CA SER A 9 -22.97 -10.08 -6.07
C SER A 9 -24.10 -11.12 -6.21
N THR A 10 -24.36 -11.92 -5.17
CA THR A 10 -25.27 -13.09 -5.18
C THR A 10 -25.80 -13.39 -3.76
N GLU A 11 -26.29 -12.36 -3.06
CA GLU A 11 -26.79 -12.39 -1.67
C GLU A 11 -25.73 -12.54 -0.55
N ASP A 12 -24.56 -13.13 -0.84
CA ASP A 12 -23.50 -13.29 0.16
C ASP A 12 -22.41 -12.21 0.10
N TRP A 13 -22.04 -11.68 1.26
CA TRP A 13 -20.84 -10.85 1.42
C TRP A 13 -19.57 -11.71 1.33
N LYS A 14 -18.63 -11.30 0.48
CA LYS A 14 -17.28 -11.87 0.40
C LYS A 14 -16.25 -10.86 0.86
N LEU A 15 -15.38 -11.24 1.80
CA LEU A 15 -14.22 -10.44 2.16
C LEU A 15 -13.26 -10.44 0.97
N VAL A 16 -12.90 -9.25 0.50
CA VAL A 16 -11.99 -9.10 -0.65
C VAL A 16 -10.67 -8.42 -0.26
N PHE A 17 -10.66 -7.61 0.81
CA PHE A 17 -9.46 -6.97 1.32
C PHE A 17 -9.53 -6.70 2.81
N LYS A 18 -8.38 -6.77 3.49
CA LYS A 18 -8.23 -6.36 4.89
C LYS A 18 -6.92 -5.63 5.10
N VAL A 19 -7.00 -4.47 5.73
CA VAL A 19 -5.86 -3.73 6.26
C VAL A 19 -5.82 -3.94 7.77
N ALA A 20 -4.65 -4.26 8.30
CA ALA A 20 -4.44 -4.47 9.73
C ALA A 20 -3.39 -3.48 10.23
N THR A 21 -3.67 -2.80 11.34
CA THR A 21 -2.69 -1.90 11.95
C THR A 21 -1.42 -2.65 12.32
N GLY A 22 -0.26 -2.14 11.91
CA GLY A 22 1.03 -2.80 12.11
C GLY A 22 1.27 -4.03 11.23
N GLY A 23 0.45 -4.24 10.19
CA GLY A 23 0.67 -5.28 9.19
C GLY A 23 1.92 -5.02 8.36
N ALA A 24 2.59 -6.09 7.92
CA ALA A 24 3.81 -5.95 7.13
C ALA A 24 3.53 -5.52 5.68
N GLY A 25 4.36 -4.60 5.17
CA GLY A 25 4.33 -4.12 3.79
C GLY A 25 3.36 -2.96 3.54
N SER A 26 3.41 -2.41 2.32
CA SER A 26 2.44 -1.41 1.89
C SER A 26 1.12 -2.08 1.56
N PHE A 27 0.05 -1.68 2.25
CA PHE A 27 -1.28 -2.18 1.94
C PHE A 27 -1.80 -1.54 0.65
N TYR A 28 -1.38 -0.31 0.32
CA TYR A 28 -1.81 0.39 -0.88
C TYR A 28 -1.23 -0.27 -2.13
N ASP A 29 0.07 -0.60 -2.12
CA ASP A 29 0.72 -1.33 -3.21
C ASP A 29 0.15 -2.74 -3.34
N LEU A 30 -0.13 -3.41 -2.22
CA LEU A 30 -0.85 -4.69 -2.23
C LEU A 30 -2.22 -4.55 -2.92
N TYR A 31 -3.01 -3.55 -2.53
CA TYR A 31 -4.33 -3.29 -3.12
C TYR A 31 -4.23 -3.04 -4.62
N MET A 32 -3.34 -2.13 -5.04
CA MET A 32 -3.19 -1.69 -6.43
C MET A 32 -2.58 -2.75 -7.32
N GLY A 33 -1.63 -3.55 -6.81
CA GLY A 33 -0.96 -4.61 -7.54
C GLY A 33 -1.90 -5.76 -7.94
N THR A 34 -1.32 -6.75 -8.61
CA THR A 34 -2.01 -7.97 -9.09
C THR A 34 -1.83 -9.17 -8.15
N GLY A 35 -0.94 -9.08 -7.16
CA GLY A 35 -0.72 -10.18 -6.21
C GLY A 35 -1.89 -10.39 -5.25
N THR A 36 -2.02 -11.60 -4.73
CA THR A 36 -2.94 -11.99 -3.65
C THR A 36 -2.18 -12.16 -2.34
N LEU A 37 -2.87 -12.13 -1.20
CA LEU A 37 -2.23 -12.36 0.09
C LEU A 37 -3.17 -13.07 1.06
N ASN A 38 -2.66 -14.13 1.72
CA ASN A 38 -3.35 -14.86 2.78
C ASN A 38 -4.68 -15.52 2.38
N MET A 39 -4.80 -15.98 1.11
CA MET A 39 -6.00 -16.69 0.61
C MET A 39 -6.28 -18.02 1.30
N ASP A 40 -5.27 -18.67 1.87
CA ASP A 40 -5.42 -19.95 2.60
C ASP A 40 -5.28 -19.80 4.12
N ASN A 41 -5.24 -18.54 4.61
CA ASN A 41 -5.05 -18.24 6.02
C ASN A 41 -6.36 -17.70 6.63
N SER A 42 -7.12 -18.60 7.25
CA SER A 42 -8.41 -18.28 7.88
C SER A 42 -8.31 -17.24 8.99
N ALA A 43 -7.19 -17.18 9.72
CA ALA A 43 -6.97 -16.18 10.76
C ALA A 43 -6.82 -14.76 10.17
N ALA A 44 -6.20 -14.64 9.00
CA ALA A 44 -6.09 -13.37 8.27
C ALA A 44 -7.42 -12.96 7.65
N GLN A 45 -8.24 -13.91 7.23
CA GLN A 45 -9.58 -13.68 6.68
C GLN A 45 -10.64 -13.33 7.73
N SER A 46 -10.38 -13.64 9.01
CA SER A 46 -11.31 -13.25 10.07
C SER A 46 -11.45 -11.72 10.15
N LEU A 47 -12.71 -11.25 10.17
CA LEU A 47 -13.04 -9.83 10.26
C LEU A 47 -12.63 -9.19 11.59
N ILE A 48 -12.57 -10.00 12.65
CA ILE A 48 -12.40 -9.55 14.03
C ILE A 48 -11.08 -9.97 14.66
N THR A 49 -10.36 -10.92 14.07
CA THR A 49 -9.10 -11.41 14.66
C THR A 49 -8.01 -10.32 14.55
N PRO A 50 -7.37 -9.93 15.67
CA PRO A 50 -6.44 -8.81 15.72
C PRO A 50 -5.03 -9.17 15.20
N ILE A 51 -4.88 -10.22 14.39
CA ILE A 51 -3.57 -10.51 13.81
C ILE A 51 -3.14 -9.37 12.90
N LYS A 52 -1.85 -9.03 12.97
CA LYS A 52 -1.22 -7.98 12.18
C LYS A 52 -0.90 -8.47 10.76
N GLN A 53 -1.92 -8.92 10.04
CA GLN A 53 -1.79 -9.45 8.69
C GLN A 53 -2.85 -8.86 7.78
N HIS A 54 -2.40 -8.32 6.65
CA HIS A 54 -3.27 -7.93 5.56
C HIS A 54 -3.87 -9.17 4.90
N PHE A 55 -4.99 -9.00 4.23
CA PHE A 55 -5.56 -10.02 3.36
C PHE A 55 -5.96 -9.38 2.04
N LYS A 56 -5.77 -10.11 0.94
CA LYS A 56 -6.25 -9.71 -0.38
C LYS A 56 -6.67 -10.95 -1.17
N SER A 57 -7.93 -10.96 -1.55
CA SER A 57 -8.50 -11.93 -2.49
C SER A 57 -8.15 -11.57 -3.92
N ASP A 58 -8.13 -12.59 -4.78
CA ASP A 58 -7.99 -12.44 -6.23
C ASP A 58 -9.19 -11.70 -6.88
N PHE A 59 -10.36 -11.69 -6.21
CA PHE A 59 -11.54 -10.96 -6.69
C PHE A 59 -11.25 -9.49 -7.01
N ILE A 60 -10.38 -8.82 -6.24
CA ILE A 60 -10.02 -7.42 -6.49
C ILE A 60 -9.26 -7.24 -7.81
N ASN A 61 -8.50 -8.24 -8.24
CA ASN A 61 -7.75 -8.18 -9.49
C ASN A 61 -8.66 -8.31 -10.71
N HIS A 62 -9.82 -8.95 -10.53
CA HIS A 62 -10.82 -9.19 -11.57
C HIS A 62 -12.07 -8.33 -11.40
N TRP A 63 -11.96 -7.17 -10.72
CA TRP A 63 -13.09 -6.31 -10.37
C TRP A 63 -14.06 -6.06 -11.53
N ASP A 64 -13.53 -5.72 -12.71
CA ASP A 64 -14.35 -5.36 -13.88
C ASP A 64 -15.09 -6.56 -14.50
N ALA A 65 -14.69 -7.79 -14.16
CA ALA A 65 -15.39 -9.02 -14.55
C ALA A 65 -16.45 -9.45 -13.52
N LEU A 66 -16.53 -8.79 -12.36
CA LEU A 66 -17.48 -9.12 -11.30
C LEU A 66 -18.73 -8.24 -11.40
N GLN A 67 -19.89 -8.86 -11.22
CA GLN A 67 -21.16 -8.15 -11.07
C GLN A 67 -21.34 -7.72 -9.61
N ILE A 68 -20.67 -6.64 -9.20
CA ILE A 68 -20.70 -6.19 -7.80
C ILE A 68 -21.90 -5.26 -7.60
N ASP A 69 -22.80 -5.63 -6.69
CA ASP A 69 -23.97 -4.82 -6.34
C ASP A 69 -23.59 -3.74 -5.32
N GLN A 70 -22.91 -4.16 -4.25
CA GLN A 70 -22.52 -3.28 -3.16
C GLN A 70 -21.11 -3.60 -2.65
N VAL A 71 -20.47 -2.56 -2.11
CA VAL A 71 -19.18 -2.67 -1.43
C VAL A 71 -19.32 -2.12 -0.03
N ARG A 72 -18.90 -2.87 0.98
CA ARG A 72 -18.92 -2.44 2.38
C ARG A 72 -17.51 -2.29 2.91
N VAL A 73 -17.21 -1.13 3.47
CA VAL A 73 -16.01 -0.89 4.28
C VAL A 73 -16.41 -0.90 5.74
N SER A 74 -15.74 -1.71 6.56
CA SER A 74 -16.00 -1.83 7.99
C SER A 74 -14.72 -1.69 8.80
N VAL A 75 -14.72 -0.82 9.81
CA VAL A 75 -13.59 -0.62 10.72
C VAL A 75 -13.87 -1.30 12.05
N TYR A 76 -12.97 -2.17 12.49
CA TYR A 76 -13.07 -2.90 13.75
C TYR A 76 -11.96 -2.50 14.74
N LYS A 77 -12.36 -2.20 15.98
CA LYS A 77 -11.46 -1.99 17.13
C LYS A 77 -11.87 -3.00 18.20
N ASN A 78 -10.93 -3.84 18.66
CA ASN A 78 -11.15 -4.88 19.68
C ASN A 78 -12.34 -5.80 19.37
N GLY A 79 -12.42 -6.29 18.13
CA GLY A 79 -13.48 -7.22 17.68
C GLY A 79 -14.87 -6.60 17.47
N THR A 80 -15.05 -5.31 17.75
CA THR A 80 -16.33 -4.60 17.58
C THR A 80 -16.28 -3.70 16.33
N GLU A 81 -17.31 -3.73 15.49
CA GLU A 81 -17.46 -2.78 14.38
C GLU A 81 -17.70 -1.38 14.95
N ARG A 82 -16.87 -0.40 14.58
CA ARG A 82 -16.93 0.98 15.08
C ARG A 82 -17.38 1.99 14.03
N ALA A 83 -17.19 1.67 12.76
CA ALA A 83 -17.65 2.49 11.66
C ALA A 83 -17.89 1.60 10.42
N PHE A 84 -18.89 1.98 9.61
CA PHE A 84 -19.09 1.36 8.30
C PHE A 84 -19.46 2.37 7.23
N PHE A 85 -19.19 1.99 5.98
CA PHE A 85 -19.58 2.72 4.77
C PHE A 85 -20.04 1.69 3.74
N LEU A 86 -21.25 1.87 3.22
CA LEU A 86 -21.84 1.02 2.19
C LEU A 86 -21.91 1.82 0.90
N PHE A 87 -21.39 1.24 -0.18
CA PHE A 87 -21.29 1.88 -1.49
C PHE A 87 -22.04 1.08 -2.55
N ASN A 88 -22.50 1.79 -3.57
CA ASN A 88 -23.01 1.23 -4.81
C ASN A 88 -21.83 0.72 -5.66
N GLY A 89 -21.74 -0.60 -5.82
CA GLY A 89 -20.72 -1.27 -6.62
C GLY A 89 -21.06 -1.38 -8.11
N VAL A 90 -22.31 -1.12 -8.50
CA VAL A 90 -22.76 -1.32 -9.88
C VAL A 90 -21.99 -0.39 -10.82
N GLY A 91 -21.37 -0.98 -11.84
CA GLY A 91 -20.55 -0.25 -12.82
C GLY A 91 -19.38 0.51 -12.21
N SER A 92 -18.90 0.09 -11.04
CA SER A 92 -17.69 0.65 -10.44
C SER A 92 -16.44 -0.05 -10.96
N SER A 93 -15.29 0.59 -10.81
CA SER A 93 -13.97 0.01 -11.03
C SER A 93 -13.25 -0.18 -9.71
N LYS A 94 -12.14 -0.94 -9.73
CA LYS A 94 -11.23 -1.16 -8.60
C LYS A 94 -10.82 0.11 -7.85
N THR A 95 -10.84 1.28 -8.49
CA THR A 95 -10.35 2.54 -7.92
C THR A 95 -11.44 3.58 -7.65
N ASN A 96 -12.64 3.44 -8.22
CA ASN A 96 -13.70 4.48 -8.13
C ASN A 96 -14.89 4.11 -7.23
N TRP A 97 -15.02 2.86 -6.80
CA TRP A 97 -16.14 2.41 -5.98
C TRP A 97 -16.21 3.14 -4.62
N PHE A 98 -15.05 3.49 -4.07
CA PHE A 98 -14.93 4.31 -2.87
C PHE A 98 -14.95 5.79 -3.27
N SER A 99 -16.15 6.29 -3.56
CA SER A 99 -16.39 7.69 -3.90
C SER A 99 -17.70 8.16 -3.26
N GLN A 100 -17.78 9.46 -3.01
CA GLN A 100 -18.91 10.04 -2.31
C GLN A 100 -20.25 9.83 -3.03
N SER A 101 -20.26 9.97 -4.36
CA SER A 101 -21.46 9.78 -5.18
C SER A 101 -22.00 8.34 -5.16
N ARG A 102 -21.18 7.37 -4.73
CA ARG A 102 -21.57 5.97 -4.58
C ARG A 102 -21.97 5.63 -3.15
N LEU A 103 -21.86 6.53 -2.19
CA LEU A 103 -22.20 6.25 -0.79
C LEU A 103 -23.71 6.04 -0.64
N LEU A 104 -24.11 4.83 -0.24
CA LEU A 104 -25.49 4.45 0.02
C LEU A 104 -25.87 4.63 1.48
N ASN A 105 -24.99 4.22 2.40
CA ASN A 105 -25.25 4.27 3.83
C ASN A 105 -23.95 4.32 4.64
N THR A 106 -23.99 4.82 5.86
CA THR A 106 -22.84 4.88 6.77
C THR A 106 -23.29 4.97 8.23
N SER A 107 -22.39 4.65 9.16
CA SER A 107 -22.58 4.88 10.59
C SER A 107 -22.55 6.36 11.00
N TYR A 108 -22.16 7.27 10.11
CA TYR A 108 -22.02 8.70 10.40
C TYR A 108 -23.26 9.49 9.97
N THR A 109 -23.82 10.23 10.91
CA THR A 109 -25.05 11.02 10.72
C THR A 109 -24.86 12.31 9.93
N ASP A 110 -23.61 12.81 9.81
CA ASP A 110 -23.27 14.04 9.09
C ASP A 110 -22.59 13.80 7.72
N LEU A 111 -22.58 12.55 7.25
CA LEU A 111 -21.95 12.17 5.97
C LEU A 111 -22.97 11.52 5.03
N GLY A 112 -23.19 12.16 3.88
CA GLY A 112 -24.00 11.65 2.79
C GLY A 112 -23.43 12.10 1.44
N GLN A 113 -24.16 11.81 0.35
CA GLN A 113 -23.70 12.12 -1.01
C GLN A 113 -23.54 13.64 -1.27
N SER A 114 -24.29 14.47 -0.54
CA SER A 114 -24.26 15.95 -0.68
C SER A 114 -23.40 16.65 0.37
N THR A 115 -22.76 15.92 1.29
CA THR A 115 -21.89 16.52 2.30
C THR A 115 -20.68 17.16 1.63
N THR A 116 -20.27 18.37 2.03
CA THR A 116 -19.04 18.96 1.51
C THR A 116 -17.82 18.19 2.03
N THR A 117 -16.99 17.71 1.10
CA THR A 117 -15.71 17.05 1.39
C THR A 117 -14.62 17.62 0.51
N ASN A 118 -13.39 17.72 1.02
CA ASN A 118 -12.23 18.07 0.18
C ASN A 118 -11.50 16.82 -0.35
N TYR A 119 -11.68 15.66 0.31
CA TYR A 119 -11.21 14.37 -0.19
C TYR A 119 -12.21 13.26 0.13
N PHE A 120 -12.51 12.43 -0.88
CA PHE A 120 -13.25 11.19 -0.75
C PHE A 120 -12.77 10.21 -1.83
N SER A 121 -11.67 9.49 -1.58
CA SER A 121 -11.16 8.50 -2.55
C SER A 121 -10.15 7.51 -1.95
N ILE A 122 -9.91 6.40 -2.67
CA ILE A 122 -8.86 5.43 -2.35
C ILE A 122 -7.47 6.07 -2.40
N ASN A 123 -7.18 6.82 -3.47
CA ASN A 123 -5.89 7.49 -3.65
C ASN A 123 -5.66 8.56 -2.57
N GLY A 124 -6.75 9.22 -2.15
CA GLY A 124 -6.77 10.22 -1.09
C GLY A 124 -5.80 11.38 -1.34
N HIS A 125 -5.13 11.85 -0.30
CA HIS A 125 -4.13 12.92 -0.41
C HIS A 125 -2.72 12.35 -0.30
N ARG A 126 -1.89 12.66 -1.30
CA ARG A 126 -0.47 12.32 -1.31
C ARG A 126 0.36 13.57 -1.57
N LYS A 127 1.52 13.65 -0.91
CA LYS A 127 2.57 14.61 -1.23
C LYS A 127 3.89 13.85 -1.33
N ASN A 128 4.47 13.87 -2.53
CA ASN A 128 5.77 13.25 -2.80
C ASN A 128 6.81 14.36 -2.91
N LEU A 129 7.67 14.50 -1.90
CA LEU A 129 8.71 15.54 -1.87
C LEU A 129 10.12 14.98 -2.14
N GLY A 130 10.22 13.75 -2.63
CA GLY A 130 11.50 13.12 -2.96
C GLY A 130 12.36 12.73 -1.76
N ASN A 131 11.90 13.00 -0.52
CA ASN A 131 12.53 12.52 0.70
C ASN A 131 11.49 11.77 1.57
N LEU A 132 11.96 10.74 2.28
CA LEU A 132 11.12 9.87 3.12
C LEU A 132 10.60 10.57 4.38
N GLN A 133 11.10 11.76 4.74
CA GLN A 133 10.75 12.48 5.98
C GLN A 133 9.70 13.57 5.77
N THR A 134 9.23 13.77 4.54
CA THR A 134 8.21 14.79 4.23
C THR A 134 7.15 14.29 3.25
N GLN A 135 7.20 12.99 2.92
CA GLN A 135 6.13 12.36 2.15
C GLN A 135 5.01 11.92 3.08
N PHE A 136 3.77 12.11 2.67
CA PHE A 136 2.62 11.54 3.36
C PHE A 136 1.61 10.96 2.38
N PHE A 137 0.94 9.91 2.83
CA PHE A 137 -0.05 9.16 2.08
C PHE A 137 -1.27 8.91 2.97
N ARG A 138 -2.28 9.77 2.82
CA ARG A 138 -3.60 9.61 3.44
C ARG A 138 -4.46 8.85 2.43
N ARG A 139 -4.50 7.52 2.53
CA ARG A 139 -5.24 6.63 1.61
C ARG A 139 -6.60 6.27 2.18
N PHE A 140 -7.52 5.79 1.33
CA PHE A 140 -8.91 5.50 1.72
C PHE A 140 -9.47 6.62 2.60
N PHE A 141 -9.43 7.83 2.04
CA PHE A 141 -9.50 9.07 2.78
C PHE A 141 -10.85 9.75 2.58
N ILE A 142 -11.55 10.00 3.68
CA ILE A 142 -12.81 10.73 3.75
C ILE A 142 -12.59 11.89 4.71
N ASN A 143 -12.41 13.08 4.14
CA ASN A 143 -12.04 14.30 4.86
C ASN A 143 -13.02 15.43 4.56
N ALA A 144 -13.43 16.14 5.61
CA ALA A 144 -14.35 17.26 5.47
C ALA A 144 -13.61 18.49 4.98
N ASN A 145 -12.53 18.85 5.68
CA ASN A 145 -11.79 20.07 5.41
C ASN A 145 -10.34 19.97 5.89
N TYR A 146 -9.48 20.82 5.33
CA TYR A 146 -8.21 21.17 5.94
C TYR A 146 -8.33 22.52 6.63
N GLY A 147 -7.84 22.59 7.86
CA GLY A 147 -7.77 23.82 8.66
C GLY A 147 -6.41 24.01 9.31
N GLY A 148 -5.43 23.17 8.96
CA GLY A 148 -4.18 23.00 9.70
C GLY A 148 -4.27 21.80 10.63
N CYS A 149 -3.13 21.24 11.05
CA CYS A 149 -3.07 19.95 11.74
C CYS A 149 -4.04 19.84 12.94
N CYS A 150 -4.25 20.91 13.70
CA CYS A 150 -5.16 20.91 14.85
C CYS A 150 -6.65 21.11 14.51
N CYS A 151 -6.95 21.45 13.26
CA CYS A 151 -8.29 21.79 12.79
C CYS A 151 -8.75 20.91 11.61
N ASP A 152 -7.88 20.01 11.13
CA ASP A 152 -8.20 19.01 10.11
C ASP A 152 -9.25 18.04 10.65
N LYS A 153 -10.37 17.91 9.93
CA LYS A 153 -11.54 17.14 10.35
C LYS A 153 -11.98 16.16 9.27
N GLY A 154 -12.29 14.95 9.68
CA GLY A 154 -12.83 13.95 8.77
C GLY A 154 -13.37 12.72 9.49
N TRP A 155 -13.58 11.66 8.70
CA TRP A 155 -14.26 10.44 9.14
C TRP A 155 -13.35 9.22 9.10
N LEU A 156 -12.48 9.13 8.09
CA LEU A 156 -11.60 7.99 7.89
C LEU A 156 -10.35 8.39 7.13
N PHE A 157 -9.19 7.89 7.53
CA PHE A 157 -8.04 7.72 6.66
C PHE A 157 -7.19 6.54 7.10
N VAL A 158 -6.41 6.01 6.15
CA VAL A 158 -5.46 4.93 6.41
C VAL A 158 -4.07 5.42 5.99
N SER A 159 -3.15 5.47 6.94
CA SER A 159 -1.74 5.77 6.68
C SER A 159 -1.05 4.52 6.18
N ASP A 160 -0.31 4.64 5.09
CA ASP A 160 0.52 3.55 4.58
C ASP A 160 1.89 3.49 5.26
N ILE A 161 2.62 2.40 5.07
CA ILE A 161 3.94 2.15 5.68
C ILE A 161 4.99 3.18 5.26
N TYR A 162 4.88 3.72 4.03
CA TYR A 162 5.80 4.73 3.50
C TYR A 162 5.42 6.15 3.90
N SER A 163 4.22 6.38 4.44
CA SER A 163 3.81 7.72 4.86
C SER A 163 4.66 8.12 6.05
N TYR A 164 5.29 9.29 6.04
CA TYR A 164 5.89 9.87 7.24
C TYR A 164 4.78 10.50 8.08
N GLY A 165 4.07 11.46 7.49
CA GLY A 165 3.06 12.31 8.12
C GLY A 165 3.54 13.75 8.23
N ASP A 166 2.68 14.73 7.95
CA ASP A 166 2.98 16.16 8.16
C ASP A 166 2.47 16.63 9.53
N CYS A 167 1.46 15.96 10.08
CA CYS A 167 0.82 16.33 11.32
C CYS A 167 1.11 15.34 12.45
N ASP A 168 1.16 15.82 13.70
CA ASP A 168 1.40 14.96 14.87
C ASP A 168 0.38 13.83 15.02
N TRP A 169 -0.88 14.05 14.60
CA TRP A 169 -1.89 13.00 14.59
C TRP A 169 -1.59 11.86 13.61
N GLU A 170 -0.69 12.05 12.65
CA GLU A 170 -0.18 10.99 11.76
C GLU A 170 0.94 10.16 12.41
N HIS A 171 1.36 10.53 13.62
CA HIS A 171 2.41 9.85 14.38
C HIS A 171 1.89 9.08 15.60
N LEU A 172 0.59 9.19 15.92
CA LEU A 172 -0.04 8.61 17.13
C LEU A 172 0.20 7.11 17.31
N TYR A 173 0.27 6.36 16.21
CA TYR A 173 0.40 4.92 16.24
C TYR A 173 1.78 4.43 15.87
N LEU A 174 2.79 5.31 15.79
CA LEU A 174 4.17 4.86 15.57
C LEU A 174 4.65 3.97 16.73
N PRO A 175 5.45 2.91 16.43
CA PRO A 175 5.95 2.49 15.11
C PRO A 175 5.00 1.56 14.32
N GLN A 176 3.74 1.40 14.74
CA GLN A 176 2.77 0.43 14.19
C GLN A 176 2.13 0.89 12.88
N LYS A 177 2.91 0.95 11.80
CA LYS A 177 2.42 1.22 10.44
C LYS A 177 2.11 -0.07 9.64
N PRO A 178 1.16 -0.05 8.69
CA PRO A 178 0.18 1.02 8.45
C PRO A 178 -0.78 1.16 9.64
N PHE A 179 -1.52 2.27 9.73
CA PHE A 179 -2.53 2.47 10.77
C PHE A 179 -3.79 3.13 10.21
N ILE A 180 -4.87 3.05 10.98
CA ILE A 180 -6.20 3.53 10.59
C ILE A 180 -6.63 4.56 11.62
N ILE A 181 -7.06 5.73 11.16
CA ILE A 181 -7.71 6.74 11.98
C ILE A 181 -9.12 6.92 11.47
N PHE A 182 -10.09 6.88 12.39
CA PHE A 182 -11.49 7.10 12.09
C PHE A 182 -12.11 7.94 13.20
N SER A 183 -13.23 8.59 12.92
CA SER A 183 -13.94 9.34 13.95
C SER A 183 -14.61 8.37 14.94
N PRO A 184 -14.33 8.48 16.26
CA PRO A 184 -14.96 7.61 17.25
C PRO A 184 -16.41 7.99 17.57
N GLN A 185 -16.88 9.14 17.04
CA GLN A 185 -18.22 9.69 17.24
C GLN A 185 -19.16 9.32 16.07
N SER A 186 -20.44 9.67 16.17
CA SER A 186 -21.41 9.52 15.06
C SER A 186 -21.30 10.63 14.00
N THR A 187 -20.30 11.52 14.11
CA THR A 187 -20.03 12.61 13.17
C THR A 187 -18.54 12.68 12.83
N ARG A 188 -18.09 13.59 11.94
CA ARG A 188 -16.65 13.86 11.78
C ARG A 188 -15.99 14.31 13.07
N SER A 189 -14.71 13.98 13.23
CA SER A 189 -13.87 14.42 14.35
C SER A 189 -12.65 15.19 13.85
N GLN A 190 -12.09 16.03 14.70
CA GLN A 190 -10.74 16.57 14.50
C GLN A 190 -9.75 15.41 14.62
N TYR A 191 -8.83 15.25 13.66
CA TYR A 191 -7.87 14.16 13.71
C TYR A 191 -6.91 14.26 14.88
N SER A 192 -6.58 15.48 15.31
CA SER A 192 -5.83 15.72 16.55
C SER A 192 -6.52 15.12 17.75
N ASN A 193 -7.84 15.13 17.83
CA ASN A 193 -8.56 14.74 19.05
C ASN A 193 -9.00 13.26 19.04
N VAL A 194 -8.53 12.48 18.06
CA VAL A 194 -8.79 11.04 18.02
C VAL A 194 -7.92 10.35 19.06
N ASP A 195 -8.54 9.51 19.90
CA ASP A 195 -7.87 8.80 21.01
C ASP A 195 -7.16 9.75 22.02
N SER A 196 -7.79 10.89 22.34
CA SER A 196 -7.41 11.83 23.42
C SER A 196 -6.08 12.58 23.29
N TYR A 197 -5.51 12.67 22.09
CA TYR A 197 -4.44 13.63 21.84
C TYR A 197 -5.01 15.04 21.83
N GLU A 198 -4.40 15.96 22.57
CA GLU A 198 -4.75 17.38 22.52
C GLU A 198 -3.71 18.09 21.66
N CYS A 199 -4.18 18.90 20.70
CA CYS A 199 -3.28 19.77 19.97
C CYS A 199 -2.55 20.69 20.97
N PRO A 200 -1.21 20.73 20.98
CA PRO A 200 -0.48 21.67 21.80
C PRO A 200 -0.88 23.10 21.38
N VAL A 201 -1.58 23.79 22.27
CA VAL A 201 -1.91 25.20 22.06
C VAL A 201 -0.60 25.96 22.09
N VAL A 202 -0.16 26.48 20.93
CA VAL A 202 0.88 27.50 20.92
C VAL A 202 0.29 28.69 21.66
N GLN A 203 0.70 28.90 22.92
CA GLN A 203 0.36 30.09 23.66
C GLN A 203 0.94 31.29 22.89
N SER A 204 0.09 31.96 22.11
CA SER A 204 0.40 33.28 21.60
C SER A 204 0.47 34.22 22.80
N SER A 205 1.64 34.34 23.43
CA SER A 205 1.95 35.57 24.15
C SER A 205 1.79 36.72 23.14
N PRO A 206 1.07 37.81 23.47
CA PRO A 206 0.87 38.90 22.54
C PRO A 206 2.24 39.49 22.20
N VAL A 207 2.72 39.21 20.99
CA VAL A 207 3.86 39.91 20.41
C VAL A 207 3.38 41.35 20.21
N GLN A 208 3.86 42.25 21.06
CA GLN A 208 3.77 43.68 20.81
C GLN A 208 4.54 43.95 19.51
N LEU A 209 3.80 44.23 18.44
CA LEU A 209 4.37 44.68 17.17
C LEU A 209 5.04 46.03 17.43
N ASN A 210 6.37 46.04 17.56
CA ASN A 210 7.13 47.23 17.26
C ASN A 210 7.47 47.22 15.76
N GLU A 211 7.16 48.34 15.11
CA GLU A 211 7.54 48.63 13.74
C GLU A 211 9.07 48.56 13.64
N ASN A 212 9.60 47.47 13.09
CA ASN A 212 10.83 47.38 12.30
C ASN A 212 11.11 45.91 11.98
N THR A 213 10.54 45.44 10.87
CA THR A 213 10.78 44.13 10.28
C THR A 213 12.18 44.03 9.68
N TYR A 214 13.05 43.19 10.25
CA TYR A 214 14.01 42.37 9.49
C TYR A 214 14.23 41.04 10.25
N CYS A 215 13.92 39.91 9.62
CA CYS A 215 14.18 38.59 10.19
C CYS A 215 15.67 38.23 10.01
N TYR A 216 16.47 38.37 11.08
CA TYR A 216 17.72 37.64 11.24
C TYR A 216 17.53 36.49 12.25
N LEU A 217 18.16 35.34 11.96
CA LEU A 217 18.26 34.22 12.88
C LEU A 217 19.03 34.64 14.14
N PRO A 218 18.57 34.31 15.36
CA PRO A 218 19.24 34.74 16.57
C PRO A 218 20.60 34.04 16.74
N GLN A 219 21.66 34.85 16.81
CA GLN A 219 22.91 34.45 17.45
C GLN A 219 22.68 34.39 18.96
N ASN A 220 22.95 33.24 19.58
CA ASN A 220 23.02 33.15 21.03
C ASN A 220 24.33 33.80 21.51
N SER A 221 24.20 34.96 22.16
CA SER A 221 25.20 35.53 23.06
C SER A 221 24.60 35.59 24.46
N GLY A 222 25.29 34.98 25.42
CA GLY A 222 24.87 34.93 26.82
C GLY A 222 25.79 34.03 27.64
N SER A 223 26.91 34.62 28.07
CA SER A 223 27.88 34.15 29.07
C SER A 223 27.20 33.77 30.41
N VAL A 224 27.75 32.86 31.23
CA VAL A 224 28.69 33.07 32.37
C VAL A 224 28.71 31.72 33.16
N PRO A 225 29.71 31.31 34.00
CA PRO A 225 31.12 31.67 34.17
C PRO A 225 32.10 30.48 33.94
N GLU A 226 33.39 30.81 33.79
CA GLU A 226 34.50 29.86 33.76
C GLU A 226 34.66 29.06 35.08
N THR A 227 34.80 27.74 34.96
CA THR A 227 35.67 26.98 35.87
C THR A 227 36.56 26.09 35.01
N THR A 228 37.82 26.51 34.96
CA THR A 228 38.88 25.94 34.14
C THR A 228 39.19 24.52 34.57
N THR A 229 38.98 23.55 33.70
CA THR A 229 39.74 22.29 33.74
C THR A 229 40.29 22.04 32.34
N LYS A 230 41.61 22.26 32.21
CA LYS A 230 42.37 22.00 30.98
C LYS A 230 42.34 20.51 30.69
N ILE A 231 41.77 20.09 29.56
CA ILE A 231 42.13 18.83 28.91
C ILE A 231 42.38 19.13 27.44
N ALA A 232 43.53 18.68 26.98
CA ALA A 232 44.11 18.97 25.68
C ALA A 232 43.22 18.53 24.52
N VAL A 233 43.18 19.36 23.48
CA VAL A 233 42.68 19.00 22.15
C VAL A 233 43.67 18.01 21.54
N GLU A 234 43.28 16.74 21.48
CA GLU A 234 43.91 15.76 20.61
C GLU A 234 42.99 15.59 19.39
N GLN A 235 43.38 16.22 18.28
CA GLN A 235 42.81 15.92 16.97
C GLN A 235 43.22 14.50 16.60
N THR A 236 42.39 13.52 16.91
CA THR A 236 42.54 12.19 16.32
C THR A 236 41.63 12.08 15.12
N THR A 237 42.22 12.41 13.98
CA THR A 237 41.87 11.97 12.65
C THR A 237 41.65 10.45 12.63
N MET A 238 40.44 10.01 12.97
CA MET A 238 39.96 8.65 12.80
C MET A 238 38.51 8.72 12.31
N ALA A 239 38.17 8.37 11.09
CA ALA A 239 38.94 8.03 9.91
C ALA A 239 37.87 7.81 8.84
N GLU A 240 37.88 8.61 7.77
CA GLU A 240 37.01 8.39 6.61
C GLU A 240 37.20 6.98 6.02
N SER A 241 38.36 6.36 6.25
CA SER A 241 38.64 4.95 5.95
C SER A 241 37.74 3.97 6.74
N VAL A 242 37.32 4.27 7.98
CA VAL A 242 36.41 3.39 8.74
C VAL A 242 35.01 3.38 8.14
N LEU A 243 34.57 4.51 7.56
CA LEU A 243 33.29 4.59 6.86
C LEU A 243 33.36 3.83 5.53
N GLN A 244 34.45 3.99 4.78
CA GLN A 244 34.66 3.29 3.52
C GLN A 244 34.80 1.77 3.70
N ASP A 245 35.50 1.32 4.75
CA ASP A 245 35.62 -0.10 5.09
C ASP A 245 34.27 -0.71 5.48
N LYS A 246 33.42 0.03 6.19
CA LYS A 246 32.05 -0.42 6.50
C LYS A 246 31.19 -0.55 5.25
N VAL A 247 31.31 0.38 4.30
CA VAL A 247 30.59 0.33 3.02
C VAL A 247 31.11 -0.83 2.16
N ALA A 248 32.42 -1.07 2.13
CA ALA A 248 33.03 -2.18 1.39
C ALA A 248 32.62 -3.54 1.98
N LYS A 249 32.59 -3.67 3.31
CA LYS A 249 32.17 -4.88 4.01
C LYS A 249 30.69 -5.20 3.78
N LEU A 250 29.81 -4.20 3.83
CA LEU A 250 28.38 -4.37 3.53
C LEU A 250 28.15 -4.78 2.06
N LYS A 251 28.92 -4.22 1.11
CA LYS A 251 28.87 -4.66 -0.29
C LYS A 251 29.33 -6.11 -0.47
N GLN A 252 30.35 -6.54 0.28
CA GLN A 252 30.84 -7.92 0.23
C GLN A 252 29.82 -8.92 0.80
N GLU A 253 29.17 -8.59 1.92
CA GLU A 253 28.14 -9.45 2.54
C GLU A 253 26.85 -9.56 1.71
N LEU A 254 26.50 -8.51 0.96
CA LEU A 254 25.30 -8.47 0.11
C LEU A 254 25.51 -9.03 -1.30
N THR A 255 26.74 -9.33 -1.69
CA THR A 255 27.03 -9.92 -3.00
C THR A 255 26.83 -11.44 -2.93
N VAL A 256 25.61 -11.89 -3.23
CA VAL A 256 25.30 -13.32 -3.38
C VAL A 256 26.15 -13.88 -4.52
N THR A 257 27.08 -14.79 -4.20
CA THR A 257 27.87 -15.47 -5.21
C THR A 257 26.94 -16.32 -6.09
N PRO A 258 26.95 -16.15 -7.43
CA PRO A 258 26.00 -16.81 -8.33
C PRO A 258 25.97 -18.35 -8.22
N LYS A 259 27.05 -18.92 -7.67
CA LYS A 259 27.26 -20.37 -7.51
C LYS A 259 26.63 -20.97 -6.24
N SER A 260 26.11 -20.15 -5.32
CA SER A 260 25.48 -20.62 -4.06
C SER A 260 23.95 -20.59 -4.09
N THR A 261 23.35 -20.00 -5.13
CA THR A 261 21.90 -19.88 -5.25
C THR A 261 21.26 -21.23 -5.53
N LYS A 262 20.13 -21.54 -4.89
CA LYS A 262 19.35 -22.77 -5.11
C LYS A 262 19.04 -23.04 -6.59
N LYS A 263 18.93 -21.98 -7.40
CA LYS A 263 18.76 -22.04 -8.86
C LYS A 263 20.00 -22.60 -9.58
N TYR A 264 21.20 -22.18 -9.17
CA TYR A 264 22.47 -22.70 -9.70
C TYR A 264 22.73 -24.13 -9.21
N LEU A 265 22.46 -24.42 -7.93
CA LEU A 265 22.54 -25.80 -7.43
C LEU A 265 21.57 -26.74 -8.17
N ARG A 266 20.38 -26.27 -8.57
CA ARG A 266 19.47 -27.04 -9.43
C ARG A 266 20.02 -27.27 -10.84
N SER A 267 20.74 -26.32 -11.43
CA SER A 267 21.29 -26.49 -12.79
C SER A 267 22.47 -27.47 -12.87
N ILE A 268 23.17 -27.72 -11.76
CA ILE A 268 24.24 -28.73 -11.68
C ILE A 268 23.74 -30.12 -11.24
N VAL A 269 22.53 -30.23 -10.69
CA VAL A 269 21.91 -31.51 -10.30
C VAL A 269 20.99 -32.08 -11.40
N SER A 270 20.67 -31.30 -12.44
CA SER A 270 20.09 -31.88 -13.66
C SER A 270 21.19 -32.60 -14.44
N ALA A 271 21.25 -33.92 -14.32
CA ALA A 271 22.05 -34.73 -15.20
C ALA A 271 21.61 -34.45 -16.66
N PRO A 272 22.52 -34.08 -17.57
CA PRO A 272 22.20 -34.08 -18.99
C PRO A 272 21.93 -35.53 -19.39
N ASP A 273 20.68 -35.83 -19.73
CA ASP A 273 20.29 -37.14 -20.24
C ASP A 273 20.69 -37.23 -21.72
N GLU A 274 21.81 -37.92 -21.99
CA GLU A 274 22.31 -38.20 -23.34
C GLU A 274 21.62 -39.41 -24.00
N ARG A 275 20.36 -39.71 -23.69
CA ARG A 275 19.60 -40.72 -24.44
C ARG A 275 19.24 -40.19 -25.83
N TYR A 276 20.05 -40.58 -26.83
CA TYR A 276 19.86 -40.34 -28.27
C TYR A 276 18.43 -40.65 -28.77
N SER A 277 17.72 -41.56 -28.10
CA SER A 277 16.34 -41.96 -28.42
C SER A 277 15.30 -40.84 -28.29
N SER A 278 15.50 -39.87 -27.37
CA SER A 278 14.52 -38.81 -27.13
C SER A 278 14.59 -37.66 -28.17
N ARG A 279 15.77 -37.41 -28.74
CA ARG A 279 15.95 -36.44 -29.84
C ARG A 279 15.43 -36.98 -31.18
N ALA A 280 15.61 -38.28 -31.43
CA ALA A 280 15.14 -38.93 -32.65
C ALA A 280 13.59 -38.94 -32.72
N LEU A 281 12.89 -39.19 -31.61
CA LEU A 281 11.42 -39.23 -31.57
C LEU A 281 10.77 -37.88 -31.89
N GLY A 282 11.35 -36.77 -31.41
CA GLY A 282 10.82 -35.42 -31.69
C GLY A 282 10.93 -35.04 -33.17
N VAL A 283 12.06 -35.34 -33.80
CA VAL A 283 12.29 -35.04 -35.22
C VAL A 283 11.46 -35.97 -36.10
N LEU A 284 11.42 -37.28 -35.79
CA LEU A 284 10.65 -38.26 -36.56
C LEU A 284 9.15 -37.98 -36.48
N GLY A 285 8.64 -37.61 -35.30
CA GLY A 285 7.23 -37.23 -35.11
C GLY A 285 6.84 -35.98 -35.89
N GLY A 286 7.68 -34.95 -35.89
CA GLY A 286 7.44 -33.73 -36.67
C GLY A 286 7.39 -33.97 -38.18
N VAL A 287 8.27 -34.83 -38.71
CA VAL A 287 8.31 -35.16 -40.14
C VAL A 287 7.06 -35.94 -40.55
N ILE A 288 6.61 -36.92 -39.76
CA ILE A 288 5.43 -37.73 -40.07
C ILE A 288 4.16 -36.84 -40.12
N ILE A 289 3.99 -35.95 -39.15
CA ILE A 289 2.84 -35.05 -39.12
C ILE A 289 2.83 -34.11 -40.34
N SER A 290 3.99 -33.57 -40.72
CA SER A 290 4.14 -32.69 -41.89
C SER A 290 3.74 -33.37 -43.20
N VAL A 291 4.15 -34.62 -43.40
CA VAL A 291 3.82 -35.40 -44.62
C VAL A 291 2.32 -35.69 -44.70
N VAL A 292 1.70 -36.07 -43.59
CA VAL A 292 0.25 -36.38 -43.55
C VAL A 292 -0.58 -35.13 -43.86
N VAL A 293 -0.24 -33.98 -43.27
CA VAL A 293 -0.92 -32.71 -43.55
C VAL A 293 -0.75 -32.31 -45.02
N SER A 294 0.47 -32.44 -45.57
CA SER A 294 0.74 -32.12 -46.98
C SER A 294 -0.06 -33.01 -47.94
N PHE A 295 -0.26 -34.28 -47.60
CA PHE A 295 -1.06 -35.21 -48.42
C PHE A 295 -2.55 -34.82 -48.46
N PHE A 296 -3.14 -34.44 -47.33
CA PHE A 296 -4.53 -33.96 -47.30
C PHE A 296 -4.72 -32.69 -48.12
N VAL A 297 -3.80 -31.73 -47.97
CA VAL A 297 -3.82 -30.49 -48.77
C VAL A 297 -3.70 -30.79 -50.26
N PHE A 298 -2.86 -31.76 -50.65
CA PHE A 298 -2.69 -32.15 -52.04
C PHE A 298 -3.95 -32.82 -52.63
N LEU A 299 -4.62 -33.67 -51.87
CA LEU A 299 -5.90 -34.27 -52.27
C LEU A 299 -6.99 -33.20 -52.44
N ASP A 300 -7.05 -32.21 -51.55
CA ASP A 300 -7.99 -31.09 -51.66
C ASP A 300 -7.70 -30.23 -52.91
N ILE A 301 -6.43 -29.98 -53.23
CA ILE A 301 -6.04 -29.24 -54.45
C ILE A 301 -6.45 -29.99 -55.72
N ILE A 302 -6.22 -31.30 -55.79
CA ILE A 302 -6.65 -32.12 -56.94
C ILE A 302 -8.18 -32.15 -57.05
N GLY A 303 -8.87 -32.29 -55.92
CA GLY A 303 -10.33 -32.21 -55.85
C GLY A 303 -10.86 -30.87 -56.39
N CYS A 304 -10.18 -29.77 -56.09
CA CYS A 304 -10.52 -28.45 -56.61
C CYS A 304 -10.27 -28.34 -58.13
N LEU A 305 -9.10 -28.77 -58.60
CA LEU A 305 -8.73 -28.68 -60.03
C LEU A 305 -9.59 -29.56 -60.95
N SER A 306 -10.05 -30.72 -60.46
CA SER A 306 -10.98 -31.59 -61.19
C SER A 306 -12.41 -31.06 -61.27
N ARG A 307 -12.78 -30.08 -60.43
CA ARG A 307 -14.09 -29.41 -60.45
C ARG A 307 -14.17 -28.28 -61.47
N ASP A 308 -13.02 -27.70 -61.84
CA ASP A 308 -12.93 -26.62 -62.84
C ASP A 308 -12.89 -27.12 -64.30
N THR A 309 -12.98 -28.44 -64.52
CA THR A 309 -12.92 -29.08 -65.86
C THR A 309 -14.23 -29.74 -66.31
N GLN A 310 -15.36 -29.46 -65.64
CA GLN A 310 -16.72 -29.73 -66.11
C GLN A 310 -17.50 -28.44 -66.29
#